data_AF-A0A2J6X657-F1
#
_entry.id   AF-A0A2J6X657-F1
#
_cell.length_a   1.000
_cell.length_b   1.000
_cell.length_c   1.000
_cell.angle_alpha   90.00
_cell.angle_beta   90.00
_cell.angle_gamma   90.00
#
_symmetry.space_group_name_H-M   'P 1'
#
loop_
_entity.id
_entity.type
_entity.pdbx_description
1 polymer ?
#
loop_
_entity_poly.entity_id
_entity_poly.type
_entity_poly.pdbx_seq_one_letter_code
_entity_poly.pdbx_strand_id
1 'polypeptide(L)'
;MIIVISGPSGVGKNAVTKELVKLDTRFEIAVTCTTRHPRENEINGIDYYFVDEETFKKMIYEGKLAEYSIVHGNLYGIPQMYIDLG
;
A
#
# COMPACT_ATOMS: atom_id res chain seq x y z
N MET A 1 -11.96 -9.10 -7.26
CA MET A 1 -11.73 -9.97 -6.09
C MET A 1 -10.50 -9.45 -5.36
N ILE A 2 -10.57 -9.27 -4.04
CA ILE A 2 -9.44 -8.78 -3.22
C ILE A 2 -9.01 -9.91 -2.30
N ILE A 3 -7.70 -10.15 -2.21
CA ILE A 3 -7.10 -11.12 -1.30
C ILE A 3 -6.28 -10.37 -0.26
N VAL A 4 -6.59 -10.58 1.02
CA VAL A 4 -5.85 -9.97 2.14
C VAL A 4 -4.94 -11.01 2.78
N ILE A 5 -3.64 -10.74 2.77
CA ILE A 5 -2.63 -11.56 3.46
C ILE A 5 -2.27 -10.84 4.77
N SER A 6 -2.64 -11.43 5.92
CA SER A 6 -2.45 -10.84 7.24
C SER A 6 -1.56 -11.70 8.14
N GLY A 7 -0.98 -11.09 9.18
CA GLY A 7 -0.04 -11.72 10.10
C GLY A 7 0.93 -10.70 10.75
N PRO A 8 1.66 -11.06 11.81
CA PRO A 8 2.58 -10.16 12.51
C PRO A 8 3.70 -9.59 11.63
N SER A 9 4.40 -8.55 12.11
CA SER A 9 5.60 -8.06 11.43
C SER A 9 6.67 -9.16 11.36
N GLY A 10 7.40 -9.27 10.24
CA GLY A 10 8.49 -10.24 10.07
C GLY A 10 8.09 -11.66 9.62
N VAL A 11 6.80 -12.01 9.58
CA VAL A 11 6.37 -13.38 9.19
C VAL A 11 6.46 -13.70 7.69
N GLY A 12 6.97 -12.77 6.88
CA GLY A 12 7.20 -13.01 5.44
C GLY A 12 6.02 -12.71 4.51
N LYS A 13 4.98 -11.97 4.95
CA LYS A 13 3.81 -11.61 4.11
C LYS A 13 4.21 -11.05 2.73
N ASN A 14 5.12 -10.08 2.70
CA ASN A 14 5.56 -9.46 1.46
C ASN A 14 6.27 -10.46 0.53
N ALA A 15 6.98 -11.45 1.08
CA ALA A 15 7.62 -12.49 0.27
C ALA A 15 6.57 -13.37 -0.41
N VAL A 16 5.52 -13.76 0.32
CA VAL A 16 4.39 -14.53 -0.24
C VAL A 16 3.70 -13.74 -1.35
N THR A 17 3.37 -12.46 -1.13
CA THR A 17 2.70 -11.65 -2.15
C THR A 17 3.56 -11.49 -3.40
N LYS A 18 4.88 -11.27 -3.24
CA LYS A 18 5.83 -11.16 -4.36
C LYS A 18 5.96 -12.45 -5.17
N GLU A 19 5.93 -13.62 -4.54
CA GLU A 19 5.95 -14.90 -5.26
C GLU A 19 4.61 -15.20 -5.95
N LEU A 20 3.48 -14.83 -5.35
CA LEU A 20 2.16 -15.03 -5.97
C LEU A 20 2.02 -14.30 -7.32
N VAL A 21 2.45 -13.04 -7.40
CA VAL A 21 2.41 -12.27 -8.65
C VAL A 21 3.40 -12.77 -9.71
N LYS A 22 4.46 -13.49 -9.32
CA LYS A 22 5.38 -14.16 -10.27
C LYS A 22 4.78 -15.45 -10.83
N LEU A 23 4.03 -16.18 -10.01
CA LEU A 23 3.43 -17.46 -10.39
C LEU A 23 2.19 -17.31 -11.26
N ASP A 24 1.44 -16.22 -11.11
CA ASP A 24 0.20 -15.98 -11.84
C ASP A 24 -0.01 -14.49 -12.10
N THR A 25 0.03 -14.12 -13.38
CA THR A 25 -0.06 -12.74 -13.87
C THR A 25 -1.45 -12.12 -13.70
N ARG A 26 -2.44 -12.88 -13.23
CA ARG A 26 -3.77 -12.35 -12.86
C ARG A 26 -3.75 -11.61 -11.52
N PHE A 27 -2.68 -11.76 -10.73
CA PHE A 27 -2.51 -11.03 -9.48
C PHE A 27 -1.67 -9.78 -9.68
N GLU A 28 -2.07 -8.71 -9.01
CA GLU A 28 -1.30 -7.50 -8.85
C GLU A 28 -1.19 -7.16 -7.37
N ILE A 29 -0.07 -6.53 -6.98
CA ILE A 29 0.10 -6.03 -5.62
C ILE A 29 -0.53 -4.65 -5.54
N ALA A 30 -1.43 -4.45 -4.58
CA ALA A 30 -1.96 -3.13 -4.27
C ALA A 30 -0.89 -2.28 -3.55
N VAL A 31 -0.24 -1.37 -4.28
CA VAL A 31 0.77 -0.47 -3.73
C VAL A 31 0.07 0.62 -2.92
N THR A 32 0.34 0.68 -1.62
CA THR A 32 -0.33 1.62 -0.69
C THR A 32 0.48 2.90 -0.49
N CYS A 33 -0.16 3.98 -0.04
CA CYS A 33 0.49 5.25 0.26
C CYS A 33 0.96 5.30 1.71
N THR A 34 2.07 5.97 1.99
CA THR A 34 2.49 6.30 3.36
C THR A 34 3.27 7.60 3.47
N THR A 35 3.19 8.24 4.63
CA THR A 35 4.03 9.40 4.98
C THR A 35 5.34 9.04 5.68
N ARG A 36 5.55 7.77 5.98
CA ARG A 36 6.82 7.29 6.53
C ARG A 36 7.92 7.48 5.50
N HIS A 37 9.10 7.91 5.93
CA HIS A 37 10.28 7.89 5.06
C HIS A 37 10.62 6.46 4.60
N PRO A 38 11.02 6.27 3.33
CA PRO A 38 11.47 4.97 2.83
C PRO A 38 12.69 4.48 3.59
N ARG A 39 12.78 3.16 3.80
CA ARG A 39 14.01 2.48 4.26
C ARG A 39 14.97 2.35 3.07
N GLU A 40 16.24 2.08 3.36
CA GLU A 40 17.33 2.00 2.36
C GLU A 40 17.02 1.12 1.14
N ASN A 41 16.28 0.02 1.34
CA ASN A 41 15.95 -0.94 0.28
C ASN A 41 14.50 -0.85 -0.23
N GLU A 42 13.76 0.19 0.13
CA GLU A 42 12.39 0.39 -0.34
C GLU A 42 12.34 1.33 -1.54
N ILE A 43 11.51 0.99 -2.53
CA ILE A 43 11.39 1.75 -3.77
C ILE A 43 10.00 2.35 -3.87
N ASN A 44 9.94 3.66 -4.14
CA ASN A 44 8.70 4.37 -4.37
C ASN A 44 7.94 3.82 -5.58
N GLY A 45 6.64 3.56 -5.41
CA GLY A 45 5.78 2.95 -6.42
C GLY A 45 5.91 1.43 -6.53
N ILE A 46 6.75 0.79 -5.72
CA ILE A 46 6.87 -0.67 -5.64
C ILE A 46 6.46 -1.16 -4.24
N ASP A 47 7.11 -0.66 -3.19
CA ASP A 47 6.80 -1.07 -1.82
C ASP A 47 5.67 -0.19 -1.23
N TYR A 48 5.76 1.12 -1.44
CA TYR A 48 4.73 2.10 -1.13
C TYR A 48 4.82 3.30 -2.10
N TYR A 49 3.76 4.08 -2.21
CA TYR A 49 3.85 5.48 -2.60
C TYR A 49 4.23 6.30 -1.37
N PHE A 50 5.50 6.68 -1.28
CA PHE A 50 6.03 7.54 -0.23
C PHE A 50 5.71 9.00 -0.59
N VAL A 51 4.84 9.63 0.20
CA VAL A 51 4.36 11.00 -0.02
C VAL A 51 4.51 11.81 1.25
N ASP A 52 4.62 13.13 1.16
CA ASP A 52 4.55 13.97 2.36
C ASP A 52 3.13 14.06 2.94
N GLU A 53 3.02 14.60 4.15
CA GLU A 53 1.75 14.71 4.86
C GLU A 53 0.75 15.64 4.16
N GLU A 54 1.22 16.70 3.51
CA GLU A 54 0.38 17.62 2.76
C GLU A 54 -0.26 16.92 1.56
N THR A 55 0.54 16.18 0.79
CA THR A 55 0.10 15.37 -0.34
C THR A 55 -0.88 14.29 0.12
N PHE A 56 -0.58 13.60 1.24
CA PHE A 56 -1.48 12.58 1.77
C PHE A 56 -2.85 13.18 2.15
N LYS A 57 -2.86 14.33 2.85
CA LYS A 57 -4.10 15.04 3.22
C LYS A 57 -4.88 15.50 2.00
N LYS A 58 -4.18 15.96 0.96
CA LYS A 58 -4.80 16.31 -0.33
C LYS A 58 -5.46 15.09 -0.97
N MET A 59 -4.82 13.91 -0.93
CA MET A 59 -5.41 12.67 -1.44
C MET A 59 -6.68 12.27 -0.69
N ILE A 60 -6.74 12.47 0.63
CA ILE A 60 -7.97 12.28 1.43
C ILE A 60 -9.06 13.23 0.93
N TYR A 61 -8.74 14.53 0.83
CA TYR A 61 -9.70 15.56 0.42
C TYR A 61 -10.26 15.30 -0.99
N GLU A 62 -9.42 14.83 -1.91
CA GLU A 62 -9.79 14.51 -3.29
C GLU A 62 -10.48 13.15 -3.45
N GLY A 63 -10.73 12.40 -2.36
CA GLY A 63 -11.37 11.08 -2.43
C GLY A 63 -10.52 10.01 -3.12
N LYS A 64 -9.18 10.18 -3.13
CA LYS A 64 -8.24 9.27 -3.79
C LYS A 64 -7.81 8.07 -2.94
N LEU A 65 -8.28 7.99 -1.69
CA LEU A 65 -8.00 6.88 -0.77
C LEU A 65 -9.32 6.23 -0.35
N ALA A 66 -9.40 4.90 -0.48
CA ALA A 66 -10.55 4.11 -0.02
C ALA A 66 -10.59 3.98 1.50
N GLU A 67 -9.41 3.83 2.10
CA GLU A 67 -9.21 3.70 3.54
C GLU A 67 -7.86 4.32 3.91
N TYR A 68 -7.77 4.87 5.12
CA TYR A 68 -6.51 5.35 5.69
C TYR A 68 -6.48 5.20 7.22
N SER A 69 -5.29 5.10 7.79
CA SER A 69 -5.05 4.97 9.23
C SER A 69 -3.71 5.57 9.66
N ILE A 70 -3.54 5.80 10.95
CA ILE A 70 -2.27 6.22 11.56
C ILE A 70 -1.63 5.01 12.23
N VAL A 71 -0.39 4.70 11.85
CA VAL A 71 0.41 3.61 12.42
C VAL A 71 1.77 4.14 12.82
N HIS A 72 2.10 4.05 14.11
CA HIS A 72 3.36 4.57 14.67
C HIS A 72 3.66 6.02 14.25
N GLY A 73 2.65 6.89 14.25
CA GLY A 73 2.77 8.31 13.90
C GLY A 73 2.86 8.61 12.40
N ASN A 74 2.80 7.60 11.53
CA ASN A 74 2.78 7.79 10.07
C ASN A 74 1.41 7.43 9.50
N LEU A 75 0.98 8.13 8.45
CA LEU A 75 -0.25 7.84 7.74
C LEU A 75 0.00 6.71 6.74
N TYR A 76 -1.00 5.84 6.58
CA TYR A 76 -1.04 4.78 5.59
C TYR A 76 -2.41 4.78 4.93
N GLY A 77 -2.47 4.56 3.62
CA GLY A 77 -3.74 4.58 2.88
C GLY A 77 -3.76 3.69 1.66
N ILE A 78 -4.93 3.15 1.34
CA ILE A 78 -5.16 2.32 0.16
C ILE A 78 -5.71 3.21 -0.95
N PRO A 79 -5.02 3.35 -2.09
CA PRO A 79 -5.55 4.10 -3.23
C PRO A 79 -6.91 3.57 -3.68
N GLN A 80 -7.84 4.50 -3.94
CA GLN A 80 -9.21 4.19 -4.36
C GLN A 80 -9.25 3.29 -5.61
N MET A 81 -8.27 3.43 -6.51
CA MET A 81 -8.18 2.65 -7.76
C MET A 81 -8.15 1.13 -7.56
N TYR A 82 -7.76 0.63 -6.38
CA TYR A 82 -7.75 -0.81 -6.09
C TYR A 82 -9.08 -1.36 -5.58
N ILE A 83 -9.97 -0.48 -5.10
CA ILE A 83 -11.26 -0.85 -4.52
C ILE A 83 -12.41 -0.57 -5.49
N ASP A 84 -12.26 0.43 -6.37
CA ASP A 84 -13.22 0.74 -7.43
C ASP A 84 -13.14 -0.31 -8.56
N LEU A 85 -13.76 -1.45 -8.29
CA LEU A 85 -14.20 -2.40 -9.30
C LEU A 85 -15.66 -2.06 -9.57
N GLY A 86 -15.90 -1.25 -10.62
CA GLY A 86 -17.25 -0.93 -11.09
C GLY A 86 -18.12 -2.18 -11.32
#